data_AF-A0A2S6V689-F1
#
_entry.id   AF-A0A2S6V689-F1
#
_cell.length_a   1.000
_cell.length_b   1.000
_cell.length_c   1.000
_cell.angle_alpha   90.00
_cell.angle_beta   90.00
_cell.angle_gamma   90.00
#
_symmetry.space_group_name_H-M   'P 1'
#
loop_
_entity.id
_entity.type
_entity.pdbx_description
1 polymer ?
#
loop_
_entity_poly.entity_id
_entity_poly.type
_entity_poly.pdbx_seq_one_letter_code
_entity_poly.pdbx_strand_id
1 'polypeptide(L)'
;MTQLYKPRFAAATAQQDQLVSGIWIRWQALTLPERIVCASIVLIPLWWLLGIYRYFATVLLLGVAVYEWQKYGEFRLKSPSLPVIALISFGAYQIGKIIVAYSVSGRDTFTTVFLLTFCPAIWLWYVQSNHIKVRIEVVTWACTVSVVQMVTFWALLQFVIPETLFFPPRFQNVYAFLTGQGVIEGFINNPNFLQPYANYGNSIGVRRYNLFFIYPEFFAIFAGFIGIVALEIKKRFWSLLLLSGSVFLIVISGTRAVWVSFPIVVILYFLLKNLTKFWGPPIIFALIALISFTTLSLPPITSTITNTFSQTTQSVSEAREDSTDVRNAIYRQTWQDLLGNEDALIWGFPSAGGAIQVTGSNKNAVVGSHSFILGNLLYRNGIIGTTIFAVFWGSLFLWLYRTRAGRPMCCFCILIFYTLLAPTTPVIYEMHVSGLLIALCVALRSPKPKLSGVRHA
;
A
#
# COMPACT_ATOMS: atom_id res chain seq x y z
N MET A 1 -17.04 -63.94 10.22
CA MET A 1 -15.74 -63.86 9.50
C MET A 1 -15.60 -62.46 8.92
N THR A 2 -14.66 -61.71 9.47
CA THR A 2 -14.34 -60.31 9.22
C THR A 2 -13.33 -60.17 8.09
N GLN A 3 -13.68 -59.47 7.00
CA GLN A 3 -12.74 -58.67 6.22
C GLN A 3 -13.46 -57.46 5.64
N LEU A 4 -13.63 -56.43 6.47
CA LEU A 4 -13.88 -55.07 6.01
C LEU A 4 -12.59 -54.54 5.41
N TYR A 5 -12.69 -54.13 4.15
CA TYR A 5 -11.71 -53.39 3.37
C TYR A 5 -10.96 -52.36 4.24
N LYS A 6 -9.64 -52.53 4.39
CA LYS A 6 -8.77 -51.49 4.93
C LYS A 6 -8.78 -50.29 3.96
N PRO A 7 -9.21 -49.08 4.36
CA PRO A 7 -8.83 -47.90 3.61
C PRO A 7 -7.32 -47.71 3.76
N ARG A 8 -6.63 -47.68 2.63
CA ARG A 8 -5.18 -47.44 2.50
C ARG A 8 -4.80 -45.97 2.75
N PHE A 9 -5.52 -45.31 3.66
CA PHE A 9 -5.20 -44.01 4.22
C PHE A 9 -5.14 -44.19 5.73
N ALA A 10 -3.98 -44.67 6.18
CA ALA A 10 -3.65 -44.71 7.59
C ALA A 10 -3.86 -43.32 8.19
N ALA A 11 -4.45 -43.31 9.39
CA ALA A 11 -4.75 -42.12 10.18
C ALA A 11 -3.60 -41.11 10.16
N ALA A 12 -3.96 -39.84 9.94
CA ALA A 12 -3.07 -38.70 10.14
C ALA A 12 -2.61 -38.68 11.61
N THR A 13 -1.46 -39.27 11.87
CA THR A 13 -0.75 -39.20 13.13
C THR A 13 -0.30 -37.76 13.36
N ALA A 14 -0.29 -37.35 14.63
CA ALA A 14 -0.24 -35.99 15.16
C ALA A 14 1.05 -35.16 14.88
N GLN A 15 1.73 -35.38 13.74
CA GLN A 15 2.95 -34.70 13.31
C GLN A 15 2.74 -33.62 12.22
N GLN A 16 1.48 -33.34 11.85
CA GLN A 16 1.10 -32.48 10.74
C GLN A 16 1.08 -30.96 11.04
N ASP A 17 1.40 -30.53 12.28
CA ASP A 17 1.06 -29.17 12.78
C ASP A 17 2.24 -28.18 12.89
N GLN A 18 3.43 -28.46 12.33
CA GLN A 18 4.53 -27.47 12.28
C GLN A 18 4.70 -26.86 10.88
N LEU A 19 4.13 -25.67 10.71
CA LEU A 19 4.29 -24.77 9.53
C LEU A 19 5.75 -24.39 9.25
N VAL A 20 6.59 -24.41 10.28
CA VAL A 20 8.00 -24.00 10.24
C VAL A 20 8.86 -25.14 10.75
N SER A 21 9.94 -25.45 10.03
CA SER A 21 11.00 -26.37 10.44
C SER A 21 12.24 -25.54 10.78
N GLY A 22 12.43 -25.23 12.06
CA GLY A 22 13.49 -24.31 12.49
C GLY A 22 13.22 -22.87 12.05
N ILE A 23 13.99 -22.37 11.07
CA ILE A 23 13.84 -21.04 10.45
C ILE A 23 13.10 -21.13 9.11
N TRP A 24 13.03 -22.32 8.49
CA TRP A 24 12.46 -22.50 7.15
C TRP A 24 10.97 -22.81 7.18
N ILE A 25 10.21 -22.17 6.29
CA ILE A 25 8.80 -22.52 6.08
C ILE A 25 8.70 -23.86 5.33
N ARG A 26 7.82 -24.76 5.78
CA ARG A 26 7.62 -26.04 5.09
C ARG A 26 6.75 -25.81 3.85
N TRP A 27 7.38 -25.68 2.69
CA TRP A 27 6.69 -25.40 1.41
C TRP A 27 5.53 -26.36 1.11
N GLN A 28 5.72 -27.64 1.44
CA GLN A 28 4.70 -28.68 1.25
C GLN A 28 3.45 -28.45 2.12
N ALA A 29 3.59 -27.82 3.28
CA ALA A 29 2.49 -27.51 4.19
C ALA A 29 1.71 -26.22 3.82
N LEU A 30 2.17 -25.50 2.79
CA LEU A 30 1.52 -24.29 2.28
C LEU A 30 0.47 -24.64 1.22
N THR A 31 -0.68 -23.99 1.34
CA THR A 31 -1.69 -23.96 0.28
C THR A 31 -1.17 -23.19 -0.93
N LEU A 32 -1.78 -23.39 -2.11
CA LEU A 32 -1.36 -22.69 -3.33
C LEU A 32 -1.37 -21.15 -3.18
N PRO A 33 -2.42 -20.51 -2.61
CA PRO A 33 -2.40 -19.06 -2.39
C PRO A 33 -1.28 -18.61 -1.46
N GLU A 34 -0.99 -19.39 -0.42
CA GLU A 34 0.12 -19.11 0.51
C GLU A 34 1.48 -19.18 -0.18
N ARG A 35 1.68 -20.14 -1.08
CA ARG A 35 2.89 -20.25 -1.90
C ARG A 35 3.07 -19.03 -2.80
N ILE A 36 2.01 -18.60 -3.49
CA ILE A 36 2.04 -17.42 -4.37
C ILE A 36 2.38 -16.16 -3.57
N VAL A 37 1.70 -15.92 -2.45
CA VAL A 37 1.95 -14.75 -1.59
C VAL A 37 3.37 -14.79 -1.01
N CYS A 38 3.80 -15.94 -0.51
CA CYS A 38 5.12 -16.12 0.08
C CYS A 38 6.24 -15.87 -0.95
N ALA A 39 6.16 -16.49 -2.13
CA ALA A 39 7.11 -16.28 -3.21
C ALA A 39 7.10 -14.81 -3.69
N SER A 40 5.92 -14.21 -3.82
CA SER A 40 5.75 -12.82 -4.23
C SER A 40 6.52 -11.84 -3.34
N ILE A 41 6.45 -12.03 -2.01
CA ILE A 41 7.14 -11.17 -1.03
C ILE A 41 8.65 -11.49 -0.98
N VAL A 42 9.03 -12.78 -0.93
CA VAL A 42 10.44 -13.19 -0.79
C VAL A 42 11.27 -12.85 -2.04
N LEU A 43 10.64 -12.82 -3.21
CA LEU A 43 11.29 -12.53 -4.49
C LEU A 43 11.27 -11.05 -4.87
N ILE A 44 10.88 -10.13 -3.98
CA ILE A 44 10.93 -8.68 -4.25
C ILE A 44 12.29 -8.24 -4.85
N PRO A 45 13.45 -8.68 -4.34
CA PRO A 45 14.74 -8.34 -4.94
C PRO A 45 14.88 -8.81 -6.41
N LEU A 46 14.33 -9.98 -6.74
CA LEU A 46 14.37 -10.51 -8.11
C LEU A 46 13.46 -9.69 -9.03
N TRP A 47 12.25 -9.34 -8.57
CA TRP A 47 11.34 -8.49 -9.33
C TRP A 47 11.93 -7.10 -9.59
N TRP A 48 12.68 -6.57 -8.62
CA TRP A 48 13.45 -5.34 -8.75
C TRP A 48 14.53 -5.44 -9.83
N LEU A 49 15.37 -6.48 -9.77
CA LEU A 49 16.43 -6.72 -10.76
C LEU A 49 15.87 -6.93 -12.18
N LEU A 50 14.72 -7.57 -12.30
CA LEU A 50 14.04 -7.76 -13.58
C LEU A 50 13.48 -6.44 -14.15
N GLY A 51 13.23 -5.42 -13.33
CA GLY A 51 12.69 -4.14 -13.78
C GLY A 51 11.21 -4.16 -14.16
N ILE A 52 10.50 -5.28 -13.94
CA ILE A 52 9.09 -5.47 -14.30
C ILE A 52 8.13 -5.15 -13.14
N TYR A 53 8.61 -4.36 -12.16
CA TYR A 53 7.85 -4.03 -10.97
C TYR A 53 6.47 -3.45 -11.32
N ARG A 54 6.37 -2.58 -12.34
CA ARG A 54 5.11 -1.98 -12.84
C ARG A 54 4.05 -3.00 -13.30
N TYR A 55 4.49 -4.13 -13.82
CA TYR A 55 3.61 -5.16 -14.38
C TYR A 55 3.41 -6.34 -13.43
N PHE A 56 4.06 -6.33 -12.27
CA PHE A 56 4.06 -7.44 -11.32
C PHE A 56 2.66 -7.97 -10.99
N ALA A 57 1.72 -7.09 -10.64
CA ALA A 57 0.35 -7.47 -10.31
C ALA A 57 -0.39 -8.11 -11.51
N THR A 58 -0.14 -7.61 -12.71
CA THR A 58 -0.74 -8.11 -13.94
C THR A 58 -0.13 -9.42 -14.40
N VAL A 59 1.19 -9.58 -14.29
CA VAL A 59 1.90 -10.83 -14.59
C VAL A 59 1.41 -11.94 -13.66
N LEU A 60 1.26 -11.65 -12.36
CA LEU A 60 0.68 -12.61 -11.42
C LEU A 60 -0.78 -12.94 -11.77
N LEU A 61 -1.57 -11.94 -12.19
CA LEU A 61 -2.96 -12.14 -12.59
C LEU A 61 -3.06 -13.06 -13.82
N LEU A 62 -2.20 -12.84 -14.82
CA LEU A 62 -2.08 -13.70 -16.01
C LEU A 62 -1.69 -15.12 -15.62
N GLY A 63 -0.74 -15.29 -14.70
CA GLY A 63 -0.36 -16.61 -14.17
C GLY A 63 -1.53 -17.33 -13.49
N VAL A 64 -2.32 -16.63 -12.69
CA VAL A 64 -3.55 -17.17 -12.09
C VAL A 64 -4.57 -17.52 -13.16
N ALA A 65 -4.74 -16.68 -14.18
CA ALA A 65 -5.68 -16.90 -15.26
C ALA A 65 -5.34 -18.16 -16.07
N VAL A 66 -4.06 -18.32 -16.45
CA VAL A 66 -3.56 -19.52 -17.14
C VAL A 66 -3.77 -20.77 -16.28
N TYR A 67 -3.49 -20.68 -14.98
CA TYR A 67 -3.69 -21.79 -14.05
C TYR A 67 -5.17 -22.19 -13.92
N GLU A 68 -6.09 -21.23 -13.75
CA GLU A 68 -7.52 -21.51 -13.65
C GLU A 68 -8.04 -22.15 -14.95
N TRP A 69 -7.62 -21.62 -16.11
CA TRP A 69 -7.98 -22.17 -17.41
C TRP A 69 -7.49 -23.61 -17.59
N GLN A 70 -6.22 -23.88 -17.29
CA GLN A 70 -5.65 -25.22 -17.44
C GLN A 70 -6.24 -26.24 -16.48
N LYS A 71 -6.56 -25.83 -15.25
CA LYS A 71 -7.01 -26.76 -14.21
C LYS A 71 -8.51 -26.98 -14.17
N TYR A 72 -9.29 -25.94 -14.43
CA TYR A 72 -10.74 -25.96 -14.27
C TYR A 72 -11.48 -25.75 -15.59
N GLY A 73 -10.82 -25.26 -16.65
CA GLY A 73 -11.46 -24.93 -17.93
C GLY A 73 -12.34 -23.68 -17.89
N GLU A 74 -12.50 -23.05 -16.73
CA GLU A 74 -13.35 -21.88 -16.52
C GLU A 74 -12.76 -20.92 -15.47
N PHE A 75 -13.14 -19.65 -15.53
CA PHE A 75 -12.80 -18.66 -14.50
C PHE A 75 -13.88 -18.66 -13.42
N ARG A 76 -13.54 -19.19 -12.24
CA ARG A 76 -14.47 -19.32 -11.10
C ARG A 76 -14.69 -17.99 -10.37
N LEU A 77 -15.34 -17.05 -11.04
CA LEU A 77 -15.74 -15.75 -10.49
C LEU A 77 -17.23 -15.79 -10.08
N LYS A 78 -17.54 -15.29 -8.88
CA LYS A 78 -18.92 -15.13 -8.38
C LYS A 78 -19.42 -13.73 -8.68
N SER A 79 -20.65 -13.40 -8.28
CA SER A 79 -21.14 -12.03 -8.34
C SER A 79 -20.18 -11.06 -7.62
N PRO A 80 -19.85 -9.91 -8.24
CA PRO A 80 -18.92 -8.96 -7.66
C PRO A 80 -19.52 -8.31 -6.41
N SER A 81 -18.67 -8.04 -5.42
CA SER A 81 -19.08 -7.30 -4.22
C SER A 81 -19.16 -5.79 -4.50
N LEU A 82 -19.84 -5.04 -3.63
CA LEU A 82 -19.94 -3.58 -3.75
C LEU A 82 -18.56 -2.87 -3.88
N PRO A 83 -17.52 -3.22 -3.11
CA PRO A 83 -16.16 -2.70 -3.34
C PRO A 83 -15.62 -2.95 -4.74
N VAL A 84 -15.86 -4.15 -5.29
CA VAL A 84 -15.40 -4.51 -6.64
C VAL A 84 -16.13 -3.67 -7.68
N ILE A 85 -17.47 -3.57 -7.57
CA ILE A 85 -18.30 -2.77 -8.47
C ILE A 85 -17.84 -1.31 -8.44
N ALA A 86 -17.67 -0.72 -7.26
CA ALA A 86 -17.25 0.67 -7.11
C ALA A 86 -15.87 0.92 -7.75
N LEU A 87 -14.92 0.00 -7.59
CA LEU A 87 -13.59 0.13 -8.19
C LEU A 87 -13.60 -0.05 -9.72
N ILE A 88 -14.43 -0.97 -10.25
CA ILE A 88 -14.65 -1.11 -11.70
C ILE A 88 -15.31 0.15 -12.27
N SER A 89 -16.32 0.70 -11.59
CA SER A 89 -16.97 1.96 -11.98
C SER A 89 -15.99 3.13 -11.96
N PHE A 90 -15.08 3.18 -10.98
CA PHE A 90 -14.00 4.16 -10.96
C PHE A 90 -13.07 3.99 -12.18
N GLY A 91 -12.73 2.75 -12.56
CA GLY A 91 -11.93 2.48 -13.74
C GLY A 91 -12.62 2.92 -15.04
N ALA A 92 -13.91 2.65 -15.17
CA ALA A 92 -14.72 3.12 -16.30
C ALA A 92 -14.80 4.65 -16.36
N TYR A 93 -14.95 5.31 -15.21
CA TYR A 93 -14.89 6.76 -15.09
C TYR A 93 -13.55 7.33 -15.58
N GLN A 94 -12.43 6.73 -15.18
CA GLN A 94 -11.09 7.14 -15.65
C GLN A 94 -10.92 6.96 -17.16
N ILE A 95 -11.46 5.87 -17.74
CA ILE A 95 -11.49 5.67 -19.19
C ILE A 95 -12.28 6.79 -19.87
N GLY A 96 -13.47 7.12 -19.36
CA GLY A 96 -14.28 8.23 -19.87
C GLY A 96 -13.53 9.56 -19.85
N LYS A 97 -12.85 9.85 -18.73
CA LYS A 97 -12.01 11.06 -18.59
C LYS A 97 -10.89 11.11 -19.63
N ILE A 98 -10.22 9.99 -19.92
CA ILE A 98 -9.16 9.91 -20.94
C ILE A 98 -9.72 10.16 -22.34
N ILE A 99 -10.92 9.65 -22.65
CA ILE A 99 -11.57 9.83 -23.96
C ILE A 99 -11.97 11.29 -24.15
N VAL A 100 -12.58 11.92 -23.14
CA VAL A 100 -13.01 13.33 -23.18
C VAL A 100 -11.79 14.25 -23.30
N ALA A 101 -10.70 13.95 -22.60
CA ALA A 101 -9.47 14.74 -22.62
C ALA A 101 -8.40 14.20 -23.57
N TYR A 102 -8.77 13.50 -24.66
CA TYR A 102 -7.82 12.82 -25.54
C TYR A 102 -6.81 13.77 -26.24
N SER A 103 -7.12 15.05 -26.37
CA SER A 103 -6.19 16.05 -26.93
C SER A 103 -5.19 16.60 -25.91
N VAL A 104 -5.36 16.34 -24.61
CA VAL A 104 -4.52 16.92 -23.56
C VAL A 104 -3.20 16.15 -23.41
N SER A 105 -2.09 16.87 -23.46
CA SER A 105 -0.75 16.34 -23.20
C SER A 105 -0.56 15.97 -21.73
N GLY A 106 0.10 14.85 -21.45
CA GLY A 106 0.36 14.42 -20.07
C GLY A 106 -0.82 13.75 -19.36
N ARG A 107 -1.91 13.43 -20.09
CA ARG A 107 -3.02 12.62 -19.58
C ARG A 107 -2.59 11.18 -19.25
N ASP A 108 -3.32 10.53 -18.36
CA ASP A 108 -3.15 9.11 -18.09
C ASP A 108 -3.43 8.26 -19.34
N THR A 109 -2.78 7.10 -19.44
CA THR A 109 -2.98 6.14 -20.53
C THR A 109 -3.98 5.06 -20.13
N PHE A 110 -4.60 4.39 -21.10
CA PHE A 110 -5.44 3.21 -20.84
C PHE A 110 -4.67 2.13 -20.06
N THR A 111 -3.39 1.94 -20.38
CA THR A 111 -2.51 1.02 -19.64
C THR A 111 -2.38 1.44 -18.17
N THR A 112 -2.22 2.73 -17.89
CA THR A 112 -2.19 3.25 -16.51
C THR A 112 -3.48 2.93 -15.76
N VAL A 113 -4.65 3.19 -16.35
CA VAL A 113 -5.95 2.89 -15.72
C VAL A 113 -6.14 1.38 -15.49
N PHE A 114 -5.74 0.56 -16.46
CA PHE A 114 -5.80 -0.88 -16.33
C PHE A 114 -4.95 -1.38 -15.15
N LEU A 115 -3.70 -0.92 -15.06
CA LEU A 115 -2.77 -1.32 -14.01
C LEU A 115 -3.20 -0.84 -12.62
N LEU A 116 -3.69 0.40 -12.51
CA LEU A 116 -3.95 1.04 -11.21
C LEU A 116 -5.36 0.79 -10.67
N THR A 117 -6.33 0.49 -11.54
CA THR A 117 -7.74 0.39 -11.12
C THR A 117 -8.33 -0.97 -11.43
N PHE A 118 -8.31 -1.40 -12.69
CA PHE A 118 -8.91 -2.67 -13.09
C PHE A 118 -8.16 -3.87 -12.52
N CYS A 119 -6.82 -3.88 -12.55
CA CYS A 119 -6.03 -4.99 -12.04
C CYS A 119 -6.26 -5.23 -10.53
N PRO A 120 -6.21 -4.22 -9.65
CA PRO A 120 -6.61 -4.38 -8.25
C PRO A 120 -8.07 -4.81 -8.05
N ALA A 121 -9.00 -4.33 -8.89
CA ALA A 121 -10.41 -4.75 -8.83
C ALA A 121 -10.58 -6.24 -9.15
N ILE A 122 -9.91 -6.75 -10.19
CA ILE A 122 -9.95 -8.17 -10.56
C ILE A 122 -9.31 -9.02 -9.45
N TRP A 123 -8.19 -8.57 -8.86
CA TRP A 123 -7.60 -9.26 -7.71
C TRP A 123 -8.54 -9.35 -6.52
N LEU A 124 -9.17 -8.23 -6.15
CA LEU A 124 -10.14 -8.18 -5.07
C LEU A 124 -11.32 -9.11 -5.34
N TRP A 125 -11.85 -9.07 -6.57
CA TRP A 125 -12.95 -9.91 -7.01
C TRP A 125 -12.60 -11.40 -6.95
N TYR A 126 -11.41 -11.77 -7.42
CA TYR A 126 -10.95 -13.15 -7.43
C TYR A 126 -10.76 -13.70 -6.00
N VAL A 127 -10.11 -12.93 -5.12
CA VAL A 127 -9.90 -13.28 -3.71
C VAL A 127 -11.23 -13.47 -2.99
N GLN A 128 -12.20 -12.58 -3.22
CA GLN A 128 -13.52 -12.64 -2.59
C GLN A 128 -14.37 -13.80 -3.13
N SER A 129 -14.38 -14.02 -4.45
CA SER A 129 -15.15 -15.09 -5.11
C SER A 129 -14.71 -16.48 -4.65
N ASN A 130 -13.40 -16.67 -4.53
CA ASN A 130 -12.80 -17.96 -4.18
C ASN A 130 -12.57 -18.14 -2.67
N HIS A 131 -12.99 -17.16 -1.86
CA HIS A 131 -12.79 -17.14 -0.40
C HIS A 131 -11.35 -17.48 0.00
N ILE A 132 -10.37 -16.89 -0.69
CA ILE A 132 -8.96 -17.19 -0.48
C ILE A 132 -8.58 -16.80 0.95
N LYS A 133 -7.91 -17.74 1.65
CA LYS A 133 -7.44 -17.56 3.02
C LYS A 133 -5.95 -17.81 3.07
N VAL A 134 -5.22 -16.87 3.63
CA VAL A 134 -3.77 -16.95 3.83
C VAL A 134 -3.49 -16.82 5.31
N ARG A 135 -2.81 -17.81 5.90
CA ARG A 135 -2.45 -17.78 7.32
C ARG A 135 -1.47 -16.65 7.61
N ILE A 136 -1.72 -15.90 8.68
CA ILE A 136 -0.86 -14.78 9.11
C ILE A 136 0.58 -15.23 9.37
N GLU A 137 0.79 -16.46 9.85
CA GLU A 137 2.12 -17.03 10.11
C GLU A 137 2.98 -17.09 8.84
N VAL A 138 2.38 -17.39 7.69
CA VAL A 138 3.07 -17.46 6.39
C VAL A 138 3.51 -16.07 5.95
N VAL A 139 2.61 -15.08 6.07
CA VAL A 139 2.89 -13.69 5.70
C VAL A 139 3.95 -13.10 6.61
N THR A 140 3.84 -13.30 7.92
CA THR A 140 4.85 -12.92 8.90
C THR A 140 6.24 -13.45 8.56
N TRP A 141 6.33 -14.72 8.18
CA TRP A 141 7.60 -15.33 7.82
C TRP A 141 8.18 -14.69 6.55
N ALA A 142 7.35 -14.51 5.51
CA ALA A 142 7.77 -13.89 4.27
C ALA A 142 8.23 -12.42 4.49
N CYS A 143 7.49 -11.67 5.31
CA CYS A 143 7.86 -10.32 5.72
C CYS A 143 9.20 -10.28 6.48
N THR A 144 9.45 -11.27 7.35
CA THR A 144 10.75 -11.39 8.04
C THR A 144 11.89 -11.57 7.06
N VAL A 145 11.75 -12.49 6.10
CA VAL A 145 12.76 -12.70 5.06
C VAL A 145 13.00 -11.42 4.26
N SER A 146 11.93 -10.72 3.88
CA SER A 146 12.02 -9.46 3.14
C SER A 146 12.74 -8.35 3.93
N VAL A 147 12.49 -8.21 5.24
CA VAL A 147 13.19 -7.22 6.07
C VAL A 147 14.66 -7.56 6.20
N VAL A 148 15.01 -8.85 6.41
CA VAL A 148 16.41 -9.27 6.45
C VAL A 148 17.11 -8.95 5.13
N GLN A 149 16.50 -9.27 3.99
CA GLN A 149 17.03 -8.91 2.67
C GLN A 149 17.28 -7.41 2.54
N MET A 150 16.32 -6.57 2.94
CA MET A 150 16.45 -5.11 2.85
C MET A 150 17.53 -4.54 3.77
N VAL A 151 17.60 -5.01 5.02
CA VAL A 151 18.61 -4.55 5.99
C VAL A 151 20.01 -5.03 5.58
N THR A 152 20.16 -6.29 5.15
CA THR A 152 21.43 -6.81 4.64
C THR A 152 21.86 -6.04 3.39
N PHE A 153 20.95 -5.79 2.45
CA PHE A 153 21.27 -5.03 1.24
C PHE A 153 21.66 -3.59 1.56
N TRP A 154 20.95 -2.93 2.48
CA TRP A 154 21.34 -1.62 2.99
C TRP A 154 22.77 -1.63 3.58
N ALA A 155 23.11 -2.62 4.41
CA ALA A 155 24.44 -2.74 4.99
C ALA A 155 25.53 -2.95 3.92
N LEU A 156 25.26 -3.77 2.90
CA LEU A 156 26.16 -3.95 1.77
C LEU A 156 26.40 -2.63 1.01
N LEU A 157 25.34 -1.88 0.74
CA LEU A 157 25.44 -0.59 0.05
C LEU A 157 26.19 0.46 0.88
N GLN A 158 25.99 0.46 2.19
CA GLN A 158 26.60 1.45 3.09
C GLN A 158 28.09 1.19 3.37
N PHE A 159 28.49 -0.08 3.50
CA PHE A 159 29.82 -0.44 4.01
C PHE A 159 30.72 -1.19 3.02
N VAL A 160 30.15 -1.80 1.98
CA VAL A 160 30.91 -2.71 1.09
C VAL A 160 30.98 -2.19 -0.34
N ILE A 161 29.86 -1.70 -0.88
CA ILE A 161 29.78 -1.33 -2.30
C ILE A 161 30.30 0.10 -2.51
N PRO A 162 31.29 0.31 -3.39
CA PRO A 162 31.89 1.62 -3.58
C PRO A 162 30.92 2.57 -4.29
N GLU A 163 30.99 3.84 -3.91
CA GLU A 163 30.06 4.87 -4.38
C GLU A 163 30.10 5.12 -5.90
N THR A 164 31.21 4.76 -6.54
CA THR A 164 31.44 4.90 -7.98
C THR A 164 30.50 4.05 -8.84
N LEU A 165 29.83 3.05 -8.25
CA LEU A 165 28.81 2.26 -8.94
C LEU A 165 27.45 2.95 -8.98
N PHE A 166 27.22 3.94 -8.10
CA PHE A 166 25.97 4.68 -7.98
C PHE A 166 25.97 5.98 -8.81
N PHE A 167 27.15 6.58 -9.03
CA PHE A 167 27.29 7.86 -9.72
C PHE A 167 28.46 7.86 -10.72
N PRO A 168 28.20 8.00 -12.03
CA PRO A 168 26.88 7.85 -12.67
C PRO A 168 26.35 6.41 -12.55
N PRO A 169 25.03 6.18 -12.48
CA PRO A 169 24.49 4.82 -12.38
C PRO A 169 24.79 4.03 -13.66
N ARG A 170 25.48 2.90 -13.53
CA ARG A 170 25.96 2.09 -14.67
C ARG A 170 25.21 0.78 -14.89
N PHE A 171 24.47 0.32 -13.88
CA PHE A 171 23.88 -1.01 -13.90
C PHE A 171 22.39 -0.96 -14.17
N GLN A 172 22.04 -1.34 -15.41
CA GLN A 172 20.67 -1.43 -15.88
C GLN A 172 19.97 -2.68 -15.35
N ASN A 173 18.66 -2.58 -15.11
CA ASN A 173 17.80 -3.73 -14.86
C ASN A 173 17.57 -4.52 -16.16
N VAL A 174 17.14 -5.78 -16.06
CA VAL A 174 17.01 -6.69 -17.23
C VAL A 174 16.05 -6.13 -18.26
N TYR A 175 14.90 -5.59 -17.84
CA TYR A 175 13.93 -5.00 -18.74
C TYR A 175 14.52 -3.82 -19.54
N ALA A 176 15.23 -2.91 -18.88
CA ALA A 176 15.85 -1.74 -19.51
C ALA A 176 16.94 -2.15 -20.49
N PHE A 177 17.76 -3.15 -20.12
CA PHE A 177 18.78 -3.72 -21.00
C PHE A 177 18.16 -4.33 -22.26
N LEU A 178 17.10 -5.15 -22.12
CA LEU A 178 16.45 -5.82 -23.25
C LEU A 178 15.67 -4.86 -24.17
N THR A 179 15.09 -3.81 -23.61
CA THR A 179 14.27 -2.84 -24.36
C THR A 179 15.10 -1.67 -24.92
N GLY A 180 16.41 -1.65 -24.65
CA GLY A 180 17.28 -0.54 -25.06
C GLY A 180 16.87 0.80 -24.43
N GLN A 181 16.17 0.79 -23.29
CA GLN A 181 15.80 2.02 -22.60
C GLN A 181 17.08 2.68 -22.07
N GLY A 182 17.41 3.84 -22.63
CA GLY A 182 18.51 4.69 -22.16
C GLY A 182 18.25 5.28 -20.77
N VAL A 183 19.08 6.25 -20.36
CA VAL A 183 18.80 7.06 -19.16
C VAL A 183 17.58 7.93 -19.45
N ILE A 184 16.38 7.38 -19.24
CA ILE A 184 15.14 8.12 -19.43
C ILE A 184 15.05 9.15 -18.31
N GLU A 185 15.06 10.43 -18.68
CA GLU A 185 14.62 11.52 -17.79
C GLU A 185 13.12 11.34 -17.54
N GLY A 186 12.79 10.69 -16.42
CA GLY A 186 11.41 10.43 -16.07
C GLY A 186 11.32 9.38 -14.97
N PHE A 187 10.80 9.80 -13.83
CA PHE A 187 10.62 9.04 -12.58
C PHE A 187 9.86 7.71 -12.68
N ILE A 188 9.32 7.35 -13.84
CA ILE A 188 8.28 6.32 -13.96
C ILE A 188 8.86 4.93 -14.23
N ASN A 189 10.11 4.83 -14.71
CA ASN A 189 10.86 3.58 -14.78
C ASN A 189 12.33 3.92 -14.61
N ASN A 190 12.88 3.69 -13.41
CA ASN A 190 14.31 3.83 -13.22
C ASN A 190 15.01 2.67 -13.95
N PRO A 191 15.77 2.93 -15.04
CA PRO A 191 16.44 1.87 -15.78
C PRO A 191 17.56 1.23 -14.96
N ASN A 192 18.03 1.90 -13.90
CA ASN A 192 19.18 1.47 -13.10
C ASN A 192 18.78 0.98 -11.71
N PHE A 193 19.13 -0.26 -11.38
CA PHE A 193 18.67 -0.89 -10.13
C PHE A 193 19.49 -0.48 -8.89
N LEU A 194 20.65 0.16 -9.06
CA LEU A 194 21.49 0.69 -7.97
C LEU A 194 21.40 2.20 -7.79
N GLN A 195 20.64 2.91 -8.63
CA GLN A 195 20.54 4.35 -8.50
C GLN A 195 19.90 4.70 -7.14
N PRO A 196 20.45 5.66 -6.37
CA PRO A 196 19.80 6.16 -5.14
C PRO A 196 18.46 6.84 -5.46
N TYR A 197 17.61 7.06 -4.46
CA TYR A 197 16.37 7.82 -4.64
C TYR A 197 16.71 9.25 -5.10
N ALA A 198 16.55 9.53 -6.40
CA ALA A 198 16.83 10.85 -6.95
C ALA A 198 15.85 11.87 -6.38
N ASN A 199 16.34 13.06 -6.05
CA ASN A 199 15.61 14.26 -5.57
C ASN A 199 15.19 14.33 -4.09
N TYR A 200 15.55 13.37 -3.24
CA TYR A 200 15.41 13.52 -1.78
C TYR A 200 16.78 13.37 -1.12
N GLY A 201 17.50 14.48 -1.01
CA GLY A 201 18.89 14.57 -0.58
C GLY A 201 19.22 13.86 0.74
N ASN A 202 20.52 13.80 1.04
CA ASN A 202 21.09 13.30 2.29
C ASN A 202 20.21 13.68 3.50
N SER A 203 19.50 12.71 4.08
CA SER A 203 19.01 12.88 5.45
C SER A 203 20.14 12.42 6.37
N ILE A 204 20.58 13.32 7.26
CA ILE A 204 21.54 12.98 8.32
C ILE A 204 22.90 12.54 7.72
N GLY A 205 23.30 13.13 6.58
CA GLY A 205 24.59 12.84 5.94
C GLY A 205 24.71 11.47 5.25
N VAL A 206 23.65 10.66 5.21
CA VAL A 206 23.64 9.33 4.59
C VAL A 206 22.82 9.34 3.29
N ARG A 207 23.37 8.72 2.24
CA ARG A 207 22.69 8.55 0.95
C ARG A 207 21.50 7.61 1.09
N ARG A 208 20.37 7.97 0.48
CA ARG A 208 19.16 7.15 0.48
C ARG A 208 19.19 6.16 -0.67
N TYR A 209 19.55 4.92 -0.37
CA TYR A 209 19.58 3.84 -1.36
C TYR A 209 18.20 3.30 -1.71
N ASN A 210 18.00 2.90 -2.96
CA ASN A 210 16.83 2.13 -3.37
C ASN A 210 16.93 0.71 -2.79
N LEU A 211 16.02 0.37 -1.87
CA LEU A 211 15.93 -0.95 -1.26
C LEU A 211 14.85 -1.78 -1.94
N PHE A 212 15.06 -2.03 -3.24
CA PHE A 212 14.18 -2.81 -4.13
C PHE A 212 12.88 -2.13 -4.58
N PHE A 213 12.71 -0.84 -4.30
CA PHE A 213 11.55 -0.05 -4.75
C PHE A 213 11.99 1.24 -5.43
N ILE A 214 11.16 1.70 -6.39
CA ILE A 214 11.42 2.90 -7.20
C ILE A 214 11.20 4.17 -6.37
N TYR A 215 10.18 4.16 -5.50
CA TYR A 215 9.77 5.32 -4.71
C TYR A 215 10.03 5.12 -3.22
N PRO A 216 10.67 6.08 -2.54
CA PRO A 216 10.95 5.97 -1.11
C PRO A 216 9.67 5.91 -0.28
N GLU A 217 8.61 6.58 -0.73
CA GLU A 217 7.31 6.57 -0.07
C GLU A 217 6.64 5.21 -0.13
N PHE A 218 6.73 4.51 -1.27
CA PHE A 218 6.19 3.16 -1.40
C PHE A 218 6.97 2.18 -0.51
N PHE A 219 8.30 2.27 -0.53
CA PHE A 219 9.15 1.48 0.35
C PHE A 219 8.77 1.69 1.83
N ALA A 220 8.57 2.93 2.25
CA ALA A 220 8.15 3.26 3.61
C ALA A 220 6.75 2.69 3.93
N ILE A 221 5.79 2.76 2.99
CA ILE A 221 4.46 2.14 3.15
C ILE A 221 4.58 0.63 3.32
N PHE A 222 5.41 -0.04 2.51
CA PHE A 222 5.63 -1.47 2.59
C PHE A 222 6.31 -1.88 3.90
N ALA A 223 7.32 -1.15 4.35
CA ALA A 223 7.94 -1.34 5.66
C ALA A 223 6.92 -1.11 6.80
N GLY A 224 6.05 -0.10 6.69
CA GLY A 224 4.96 0.14 7.63
C GLY A 224 3.93 -0.98 7.66
N PHE A 225 3.57 -1.54 6.50
CA PHE A 225 2.74 -2.75 6.42
C PHE A 225 3.38 -3.91 7.18
N ILE A 226 4.68 -4.18 6.96
CA ILE A 226 5.41 -5.25 7.67
C ILE A 226 5.42 -4.99 9.19
N GLY A 227 5.69 -3.75 9.60
CA GLY A 227 5.69 -3.37 11.01
C GLY A 227 4.33 -3.59 11.70
N ILE A 228 3.22 -3.30 11.01
CA ILE A 228 1.87 -3.56 11.54
C ILE A 228 1.57 -5.06 11.61
N VAL A 229 2.00 -5.84 10.60
CA VAL A 229 1.90 -7.32 10.62
C VAL A 229 2.72 -7.91 11.78
N ALA A 230 3.88 -7.32 12.10
CA ALA A 230 4.75 -7.77 13.19
C ALA A 230 4.05 -7.77 14.55
N LEU A 231 3.06 -6.91 14.76
CA LEU A 231 2.30 -6.81 16.02
C LEU A 231 1.40 -8.03 16.29
N GLU A 232 1.10 -8.84 15.27
CA GLU A 232 0.31 -10.07 15.38
C GLU A 232 1.16 -11.29 15.77
N ILE A 233 2.49 -11.16 15.77
CA ILE A 233 3.40 -12.25 16.11
C ILE A 233 3.31 -12.57 17.60
N LYS A 234 2.98 -13.83 17.93
CA LYS A 234 2.89 -14.29 19.33
C LYS A 234 4.24 -14.24 20.07
N LYS A 235 5.34 -14.59 19.39
CA LYS A 235 6.69 -14.55 19.96
C LYS A 235 7.16 -13.10 20.06
N ARG A 236 7.16 -12.54 21.28
CA ARG A 236 7.49 -11.13 21.54
C ARG A 236 8.86 -10.71 21.03
N PHE A 237 9.88 -11.53 21.23
CA PHE A 237 11.22 -11.24 20.72
C PHE A 237 11.26 -11.11 19.19
N TRP A 238 10.63 -12.04 18.47
CA TRP A 238 10.57 -11.99 17.01
C TRP A 238 9.73 -10.82 16.49
N SER A 239 8.61 -10.53 17.19
CA SER A 239 7.78 -9.34 16.94
C SER A 239 8.59 -8.06 17.07
N LEU A 240 9.35 -7.90 18.16
CA LEU A 240 10.17 -6.74 18.42
C LEU A 240 11.28 -6.59 17.39
N LEU A 241 12.00 -7.66 17.05
CA LEU A 241 13.04 -7.59 16.02
C LEU A 241 12.49 -7.17 14.65
N LEU A 242 11.35 -7.73 14.23
CA LEU A 242 10.74 -7.36 12.96
C LEU A 242 10.20 -5.92 12.97
N LEU A 243 9.62 -5.49 14.09
CA LEU A 243 9.15 -4.13 14.29
C LEU A 243 10.31 -3.13 14.27
N SER A 244 11.39 -3.40 15.01
CA SER A 244 12.60 -2.57 15.03
C SER A 244 13.26 -2.48 13.65
N GLY A 245 13.37 -3.60 12.94
CA GLY A 245 13.85 -3.60 11.55
C GLY A 245 12.96 -2.76 10.64
N SER A 246 11.64 -2.85 10.78
CA SER A 246 10.70 -2.05 10.00
C SER A 246 10.81 -0.55 10.31
N VAL A 247 10.93 -0.18 11.59
CA VAL A 247 11.15 1.21 12.02
C VAL A 247 12.46 1.74 11.45
N PHE A 248 13.54 0.97 11.52
CA PHE A 248 14.82 1.33 10.91
C PHE A 248 14.68 1.61 9.41
N LEU A 249 14.02 0.71 8.66
CA LEU A 249 13.74 0.86 7.23
C LEU A 249 12.88 2.12 6.94
N ILE A 250 11.87 2.39 7.76
CA ILE A 250 11.06 3.60 7.68
C ILE A 250 11.93 4.85 7.90
N VAL A 251 12.83 4.85 8.89
CA VAL A 251 13.71 6.00 9.16
C VAL A 251 14.66 6.26 7.98
N ILE A 252 15.32 5.25 7.44
CA ILE A 252 16.24 5.47 6.31
C ILE A 252 15.53 5.90 5.01
N SER A 253 14.24 5.57 4.84
CA SER A 253 13.43 6.07 3.71
C SER A 253 13.27 7.60 3.72
N GLY A 254 13.24 8.19 4.92
CA GLY A 254 12.99 9.62 5.13
C GLY A 254 11.59 10.10 4.74
N THR A 255 10.61 9.20 4.62
CA THR A 255 9.21 9.56 4.31
C THR A 255 8.47 10.00 5.58
N ARG A 256 8.43 11.32 5.81
CA ARG A 256 7.82 11.95 7.00
C ARG A 256 6.36 11.56 7.25
N ALA A 257 5.56 11.43 6.19
CA ALA A 257 4.14 11.04 6.33
C ALA A 257 4.00 9.66 6.98
N VAL A 258 4.89 8.73 6.64
CA VAL A 258 4.95 7.39 7.24
C VAL A 258 5.49 7.46 8.67
N TRP A 259 6.46 8.33 8.95
CA TRP A 259 6.98 8.53 10.32
C TRP A 259 5.91 8.98 11.31
N VAL A 260 4.95 9.80 10.86
CA VAL A 260 3.86 10.29 11.71
C VAL A 260 2.72 9.28 11.79
N SER A 261 2.28 8.76 10.64
CA SER A 261 1.12 7.84 10.59
C SER A 261 1.40 6.47 11.21
N PHE A 262 2.63 5.95 11.09
CA PHE A 262 2.96 4.62 11.61
C PHE A 262 2.82 4.52 13.13
N PRO A 263 3.42 5.40 13.96
CA PRO A 263 3.21 5.41 15.42
C PRO A 263 1.74 5.58 15.81
N ILE A 264 0.99 6.46 15.14
CA ILE A 264 -0.44 6.65 15.39
C ILE A 264 -1.19 5.32 15.23
N VAL A 265 -0.91 4.57 14.15
CA VAL A 265 -1.55 3.28 13.89
C VAL A 265 -1.11 2.21 14.88
N VAL A 266 0.16 2.21 15.32
CA VAL A 266 0.64 1.31 16.38
C VAL A 266 -0.09 1.57 17.70
N ILE A 267 -0.24 2.83 18.10
CA ILE A 267 -1.02 3.22 19.29
C ILE A 267 -2.47 2.76 19.14
N LEU A 268 -3.07 3.04 17.97
CA LEU A 268 -4.44 2.64 17.66
C LEU A 268 -4.62 1.12 17.70
N TYR A 269 -3.63 0.35 17.22
CA TYR A 269 -3.64 -1.12 17.31
C TYR A 269 -3.75 -1.58 18.76
N PHE A 270 -2.93 -1.02 19.67
CA PHE A 270 -2.99 -1.38 21.10
C PHE A 270 -4.29 -0.93 21.76
N LEU A 271 -4.79 0.27 21.44
CA LEU A 271 -6.09 0.73 21.92
C LEU A 271 -7.21 -0.21 21.47
N LEU A 272 -7.28 -0.51 20.18
CA LEU A 272 -8.32 -1.37 19.60
C LEU A 272 -8.25 -2.81 20.12
N LYS A 273 -7.04 -3.34 20.34
CA LYS A 273 -6.82 -4.69 20.88
C LYS A 273 -7.27 -4.80 22.34
N ASN A 274 -7.10 -3.73 23.12
CA ASN A 274 -7.44 -3.72 24.55
C ASN A 274 -8.91 -3.31 24.80
N LEU A 275 -9.55 -2.59 23.88
CA LEU A 275 -10.94 -2.12 23.97
C LEU A 275 -12.01 -3.21 23.71
N THR A 276 -11.64 -4.50 23.79
CA THR A 276 -12.55 -5.61 23.52
C THR A 276 -13.45 -5.94 24.72
N LYS A 277 -14.58 -5.23 24.83
CA LYS A 277 -15.92 -5.81 25.09
C LYS A 277 -16.99 -4.72 24.94
N PHE A 278 -17.86 -4.89 23.94
CA PHE A 278 -19.07 -4.11 23.63
C PHE A 278 -18.96 -2.63 23.22
N TRP A 279 -18.06 -1.82 23.78
CA TRP A 279 -18.10 -0.35 23.58
C TRP A 279 -16.97 0.24 22.71
N GLY A 280 -15.94 -0.54 22.36
CA GLY A 280 -14.75 -0.03 21.66
C GLY A 280 -15.00 0.64 20.30
N PRO A 281 -15.55 -0.06 19.29
CA PRO A 281 -15.81 0.55 17.98
C PRO A 281 -16.77 1.74 18.04
N PRO A 282 -17.92 1.70 18.76
CA PRO A 282 -18.79 2.86 18.92
C PRO A 282 -18.11 4.06 19.57
N ILE A 283 -17.28 3.87 20.60
CA ILE A 283 -16.55 4.97 21.26
C ILE A 283 -15.53 5.59 20.30
N ILE A 284 -14.82 4.79 19.51
CA ILE A 284 -13.85 5.31 18.55
C ILE A 284 -14.56 6.04 17.41
N PHE A 285 -15.68 5.52 16.89
CA PHE A 285 -16.48 6.24 15.91
C PHE A 285 -17.12 7.50 16.50
N ALA A 286 -17.54 7.48 17.77
CA ALA A 286 -18.04 8.66 18.46
C ALA A 286 -16.94 9.70 18.69
N LEU A 287 -15.71 9.29 19.04
CA LEU A 287 -14.55 10.18 19.16
C LEU A 287 -14.14 10.74 17.81
N ILE A 288 -14.10 9.93 16.75
CA ILE A 288 -13.81 10.40 15.39
C ILE A 288 -14.91 11.36 14.92
N ALA A 289 -16.18 11.05 15.17
CA ALA A 289 -17.31 11.92 14.84
C ALA A 289 -17.27 13.21 15.65
N LEU A 290 -16.96 13.14 16.94
CA LEU A 290 -16.79 14.31 17.82
C LEU A 290 -15.64 15.17 17.35
N ILE A 291 -14.46 14.59 17.06
CA ILE A 291 -13.31 15.28 16.50
C ILE A 291 -13.67 15.89 15.14
N SER A 292 -14.31 15.15 14.24
CA SER A 292 -14.72 15.66 12.92
C SER A 292 -15.75 16.77 13.03
N PHE A 293 -16.74 16.64 13.91
CA PHE A 293 -17.76 17.66 14.16
C PHE A 293 -17.18 18.90 14.83
N THR A 294 -16.33 18.73 15.85
CA THR A 294 -15.68 19.86 16.52
C THR A 294 -14.67 20.56 15.62
N THR A 295 -13.96 19.83 14.76
CA THR A 295 -13.00 20.42 13.82
C THR A 295 -13.66 21.10 12.62
N LEU A 296 -14.78 20.57 12.12
CA LEU A 296 -15.43 21.06 10.88
C LEU A 296 -16.65 21.96 11.12
N SER A 297 -17.34 21.83 12.25
CA SER A 297 -18.63 22.49 12.50
C SER A 297 -18.57 23.60 13.55
N LEU A 298 -17.47 23.73 14.30
CA LEU A 298 -17.31 24.77 15.32
C LEU A 298 -16.27 25.81 14.88
N PRO A 299 -16.69 26.98 14.36
CA PRO A 299 -15.81 28.02 13.85
C PRO A 299 -14.64 28.43 14.77
N PRO A 300 -14.80 28.48 16.12
CA PRO A 300 -13.69 28.81 17.02
C PRO A 300 -12.61 27.72 17.08
N ILE A 301 -13.01 26.44 16.98
CA ILE A 301 -12.07 25.31 17.00
C ILE A 301 -11.44 25.14 15.62
N THR A 302 -12.21 25.30 14.56
CA THR A 302 -11.69 25.32 13.19
C THR A 302 -10.66 26.44 13.02
N SER A 303 -10.95 27.66 13.50
CA SER A 303 -10.00 28.79 13.43
C SER A 303 -8.81 28.59 14.36
N THR A 304 -8.98 28.02 15.56
CA THR A 304 -7.87 27.69 16.45
C THR A 304 -6.99 26.61 15.86
N ILE A 305 -7.53 25.54 15.29
CA ILE A 305 -6.75 24.51 14.60
C ILE A 305 -6.05 25.11 13.38
N THR A 306 -6.73 25.96 12.60
CA THR A 306 -6.13 26.63 11.45
C THR A 306 -5.00 27.56 11.87
N ASN A 307 -5.17 28.32 12.96
CA ASN A 307 -4.18 29.25 13.50
C ASN A 307 -3.03 28.54 14.21
N THR A 308 -3.30 27.48 14.98
CA THR A 308 -2.29 26.64 15.63
C THR A 308 -1.54 25.80 14.61
N PHE A 309 -2.19 25.28 13.56
CA PHE A 309 -1.48 24.71 12.42
C PHE A 309 -0.61 25.75 11.75
N SER A 310 -1.09 26.99 11.55
CA SER A 310 -0.33 28.10 10.96
C SER A 310 0.85 28.55 11.83
N GLN A 311 0.71 28.56 13.16
CA GLN A 311 1.76 28.94 14.12
C GLN A 311 2.76 27.80 14.41
N THR A 312 2.29 26.55 14.46
CA THR A 312 3.18 25.36 14.53
C THR A 312 3.91 25.14 13.20
N THR A 313 3.31 25.56 12.08
CA THR A 313 4.05 25.63 10.81
C THR A 313 5.06 26.78 10.78
N GLN A 314 4.85 27.90 11.47
CA GLN A 314 5.89 28.94 11.62
C GLN A 314 7.11 28.43 12.42
N SER A 315 6.91 27.71 13.52
CA SER A 315 8.04 27.15 14.30
C SER A 315 8.74 25.96 13.62
N VAL A 316 8.05 25.26 12.71
CA VAL A 316 8.66 24.23 11.83
C VAL A 316 9.23 24.85 10.53
N SER A 317 8.78 26.05 10.14
CA SER A 317 9.22 26.82 8.97
C SER A 317 10.66 27.31 9.12
N GLU A 318 11.08 27.70 10.32
CA GLU A 318 12.46 28.12 10.59
C GLU A 318 13.51 27.02 10.31
N ALA A 319 13.09 25.75 10.17
CA ALA A 319 13.97 24.64 9.81
C ALA A 319 14.00 24.30 8.30
N ARG A 320 13.10 24.87 7.47
CA ARG A 320 13.09 24.81 5.98
C ARG A 320 11.89 25.61 5.43
N GLU A 321 12.12 26.89 5.13
CA GLU A 321 11.15 27.90 4.64
C GLU A 321 10.40 27.44 3.36
N ASP A 322 11.07 26.72 2.44
CA ASP A 322 10.50 26.38 1.13
C ASP A 322 9.37 25.33 1.11
N SER A 323 9.21 24.46 2.13
CA SER A 323 8.31 23.30 2.01
C SER A 323 6.85 23.60 2.38
N THR A 324 6.61 24.64 3.16
CA THR A 324 5.28 24.97 3.70
C THR A 324 4.57 25.97 2.79
N ASP A 325 5.29 26.99 2.32
CA ASP A 325 4.77 27.98 1.37
C ASP A 325 4.41 27.35 0.03
N VAL A 326 5.22 26.39 -0.42
CA VAL A 326 4.91 25.57 -1.59
C VAL A 326 3.60 24.81 -1.42
N ARG A 327 3.36 24.19 -0.26
CA ARG A 327 2.11 23.45 -0.03
C ARG A 327 0.91 24.38 0.01
N ASN A 328 0.99 25.50 0.72
CA ASN A 328 -0.10 26.49 0.75
C ASN A 328 -0.37 27.08 -0.64
N ALA A 329 0.67 27.30 -1.45
CA ALA A 329 0.53 27.70 -2.84
C ALA A 329 -0.12 26.61 -3.71
N ILE A 330 0.25 25.32 -3.54
CA ILE A 330 -0.47 24.19 -4.15
C ILE A 330 -1.96 24.31 -3.82
N TYR A 331 -2.32 24.41 -2.53
CA TYR A 331 -3.72 24.43 -2.09
C TYR A 331 -4.50 25.59 -2.70
N ARG A 332 -3.95 26.80 -2.64
CA ARG A 332 -4.61 28.01 -3.14
C ARG A 332 -4.83 27.93 -4.65
N GLN A 333 -3.81 27.54 -5.41
CA GLN A 333 -3.88 27.47 -6.87
C GLN A 333 -4.81 26.34 -7.34
N THR A 334 -4.76 25.18 -6.67
CA THR A 334 -5.68 24.05 -6.91
C THR A 334 -7.15 24.45 -6.72
N TRP A 335 -7.44 25.22 -5.66
CA TRP A 335 -8.81 25.68 -5.37
C TRP A 335 -9.31 26.71 -6.37
N GLN A 336 -8.44 27.65 -6.76
CA GLN A 336 -8.76 28.65 -7.78
C GLN A 336 -9.03 28.02 -9.14
N ASP A 337 -8.21 27.04 -9.54
CA ASP A 337 -8.40 26.31 -10.81
C ASP A 337 -9.72 25.52 -10.82
N LEU A 338 -10.06 24.85 -9.70
CA LEU A 338 -11.33 24.11 -9.57
C LEU A 338 -12.57 25.01 -9.61
N LEU A 339 -12.52 26.19 -8.99
CA LEU A 339 -13.64 27.13 -9.01
C LEU A 339 -13.77 27.88 -10.34
N GLY A 340 -12.66 28.04 -11.07
CA GLY A 340 -12.64 28.71 -12.37
C GLY A 340 -13.12 27.85 -13.54
N ASN A 341 -13.36 26.55 -13.35
CA ASN A 341 -13.73 25.62 -14.42
C ASN A 341 -14.78 24.59 -13.94
N GLU A 342 -16.04 24.79 -14.34
CA GLU A 342 -17.16 23.91 -13.96
C GLU A 342 -16.99 22.47 -14.46
N ASP A 343 -16.41 22.26 -15.65
CA ASP A 343 -16.14 20.92 -16.18
C ASP A 343 -15.05 20.22 -15.35
N ALA A 344 -14.04 20.96 -14.89
CA ALA A 344 -12.99 20.41 -14.02
C ALA A 344 -13.50 20.10 -12.61
N LEU A 345 -14.55 20.79 -12.12
CA LEU A 345 -15.20 20.43 -10.86
C LEU A 345 -15.88 19.05 -10.94
N ILE A 346 -16.45 18.71 -12.10
CA ILE A 346 -17.16 17.45 -12.33
C ILE A 346 -16.19 16.31 -12.69
N TRP A 347 -15.29 16.55 -13.64
CA TRP A 347 -14.41 15.55 -14.25
C TRP A 347 -12.99 15.52 -13.68
N GLY A 348 -12.58 16.57 -12.97
CA GLY A 348 -11.19 16.79 -12.61
C GLY A 348 -10.33 17.21 -13.79
N PHE A 349 -9.08 17.55 -13.48
CA PHE A 349 -8.05 17.87 -14.43
C PHE A 349 -7.39 16.59 -14.96
N PRO A 350 -7.22 16.48 -16.30
CA PRO A 350 -6.70 15.28 -16.94
C PRO A 350 -5.18 15.10 -16.78
N SER A 351 -4.45 16.16 -16.42
CA SER A 351 -3.01 16.13 -16.12
C SER A 351 -2.73 16.80 -14.77
N ALA A 352 -1.55 16.55 -14.20
CA ALA A 352 -1.04 17.43 -13.16
C ALA A 352 -0.91 18.87 -13.72
N GLY A 353 -1.13 19.88 -12.89
CA GLY A 353 -1.13 21.27 -13.33
C GLY A 353 0.25 21.82 -13.65
N GLY A 354 0.40 23.14 -13.70
CA GLY A 354 1.71 23.79 -13.87
C GLY A 354 2.59 23.64 -12.62
N ALA A 355 3.91 23.75 -12.80
CA ALA A 355 4.83 23.91 -11.66
C ALA A 355 4.51 25.21 -10.92
N ILE A 356 4.61 25.20 -9.59
CA ILE A 356 4.24 26.36 -8.77
C ILE A 356 5.33 27.41 -8.84
N GLN A 357 4.91 28.64 -9.15
CA GLN A 357 5.80 29.78 -9.41
C GLN A 357 6.63 30.22 -8.18
N VAL A 358 6.24 29.82 -6.97
CA VAL A 358 6.91 30.19 -5.71
C VAL A 358 8.30 29.52 -5.59
N THR A 359 8.55 28.42 -6.30
CA THR A 359 9.86 27.76 -6.29
C THR A 359 10.70 28.17 -7.48
N GLY A 360 11.70 29.02 -7.24
CA GLY A 360 12.87 29.07 -8.10
C GLY A 360 13.47 27.66 -8.22
N SER A 361 13.29 27.03 -9.37
CA SER A 361 13.87 25.74 -9.82
C SER A 361 13.28 24.40 -9.32
N ASN A 362 12.31 24.33 -8.40
CA ASN A 362 11.77 23.03 -7.97
C ASN A 362 10.62 22.55 -8.88
N LYS A 363 10.97 21.99 -10.04
CA LYS A 363 10.02 21.45 -11.06
C LYS A 363 9.08 20.33 -10.53
N ASN A 364 9.25 19.87 -9.30
CA ASN A 364 8.52 18.74 -8.72
C ASN A 364 7.31 19.17 -7.87
N ALA A 365 7.18 20.46 -7.53
CA ALA A 365 6.02 21.00 -6.82
C ALA A 365 5.00 21.51 -7.85
N VAL A 366 4.01 20.68 -8.13
CA VAL A 366 3.03 20.90 -9.20
C VAL A 366 1.64 21.09 -8.61
N VAL A 367 0.81 21.94 -9.23
CA VAL A 367 -0.61 22.07 -8.84
C VAL A 367 -1.29 20.70 -8.90
N GLY A 368 -2.04 20.33 -7.85
CA GLY A 368 -2.61 18.99 -7.67
C GLY A 368 -1.71 17.95 -6.97
N SER A 369 -0.42 18.23 -6.76
CA SER A 369 0.46 17.34 -5.97
C SER A 369 0.33 17.60 -4.45
N HIS A 370 0.47 16.58 -3.60
CA HIS A 370 0.63 16.74 -2.14
C HIS A 370 -0.47 17.48 -1.32
N SER A 371 -1.70 17.65 -1.81
CA SER A 371 -2.83 18.20 -1.03
C SER A 371 -3.98 17.22 -0.72
N PHE A 372 -4.47 17.33 0.53
CA PHE A 372 -5.17 16.34 1.38
C PHE A 372 -6.42 15.68 0.79
N ILE A 373 -7.34 16.50 0.28
CA ILE A 373 -8.61 16.07 -0.34
C ILE A 373 -8.78 16.79 -1.68
N LEU A 374 -8.28 18.02 -1.75
CA LEU A 374 -8.45 18.95 -2.86
C LEU A 374 -7.50 18.71 -4.03
N GLY A 375 -6.28 18.18 -3.82
CA GLY A 375 -5.22 18.18 -4.86
C GLY A 375 -5.20 17.01 -5.81
N ASN A 376 -4.99 15.81 -5.29
CA ASN A 376 -4.78 14.69 -6.20
C ASN A 376 -6.06 13.89 -6.40
N LEU A 377 -6.90 13.79 -5.37
CA LEU A 377 -8.17 13.07 -5.48
C LEU A 377 -9.24 13.95 -6.16
N LEU A 378 -9.58 15.10 -5.57
CA LEU A 378 -10.59 16.00 -6.14
C LEU A 378 -10.09 16.72 -7.40
N TYR A 379 -8.88 17.30 -7.38
CA TYR A 379 -8.42 18.01 -8.57
C TYR A 379 -8.10 17.08 -9.75
N ARG A 380 -7.61 15.84 -9.60
CA ARG A 380 -7.49 14.94 -10.77
C ARG A 380 -8.76 14.18 -11.15
N ASN A 381 -9.72 13.99 -10.23
CA ASN A 381 -10.87 13.10 -10.46
C ASN A 381 -12.24 13.78 -10.27
N GLY A 382 -12.29 15.08 -10.02
CA GLY A 382 -13.52 15.83 -9.78
C GLY A 382 -14.34 15.30 -8.61
N ILE A 383 -15.52 15.88 -8.42
CA ILE A 383 -16.47 15.46 -7.39
C ILE A 383 -16.98 14.04 -7.67
N ILE A 384 -17.26 13.70 -8.93
CA ILE A 384 -17.82 12.40 -9.32
C ILE A 384 -16.81 11.28 -9.01
N GLY A 385 -15.58 11.38 -9.54
CA GLY A 385 -14.56 10.36 -9.32
C GLY A 385 -14.18 10.23 -7.84
N THR A 386 -14.10 11.36 -7.13
CA THR A 386 -13.88 11.36 -5.67
C THR A 386 -14.99 10.63 -4.91
N THR A 387 -16.25 10.83 -5.30
CA THR A 387 -17.40 10.18 -4.67
C THR A 387 -17.38 8.67 -4.91
N ILE A 388 -17.14 8.23 -6.16
CA ILE A 388 -17.03 6.80 -6.48
C ILE A 388 -15.88 6.16 -5.69
N PHE A 389 -14.74 6.84 -5.60
CA PHE A 389 -13.60 6.38 -4.82
C PHE A 389 -13.93 6.28 -3.32
N ALA A 390 -14.62 7.26 -2.75
CA ALA A 390 -15.07 7.23 -1.36
C ALA A 390 -16.07 6.07 -1.10
N VAL A 391 -16.98 5.80 -2.05
CA VAL A 391 -17.90 4.65 -1.99
C VAL A 391 -17.13 3.32 -2.01
N PHE A 392 -16.10 3.20 -2.86
CA PHE A 392 -15.19 2.05 -2.84
C PHE A 392 -14.55 1.88 -1.46
N TRP A 393 -13.96 2.95 -0.91
CA TRP A 393 -13.26 2.89 0.36
C TRP A 393 -14.19 2.54 1.53
N GLY A 394 -15.33 3.22 1.64
CA GLY A 394 -16.33 2.97 2.69
C GLY A 394 -16.94 1.56 2.60
N SER A 395 -17.26 1.09 1.39
CA SER A 395 -17.78 -0.25 1.19
C SER A 395 -16.75 -1.33 1.51
N LEU A 396 -15.45 -1.09 1.26
CA LEU A 396 -14.37 -2.01 1.61
C LEU A 396 -14.23 -2.14 3.13
N PHE A 397 -14.25 -1.03 3.87
CA PHE A 397 -14.25 -1.02 5.33
C PHE A 397 -15.43 -1.79 5.91
N LEU A 398 -16.64 -1.52 5.40
CA LEU A 398 -17.86 -2.19 5.83
C LEU A 398 -17.80 -3.70 5.55
N TRP A 399 -17.32 -4.10 4.37
CA TRP A 399 -17.14 -5.50 4.02
C TRP A 399 -16.12 -6.20 4.92
N LEU A 400 -14.99 -5.55 5.20
CA LEU A 400 -13.96 -6.10 6.10
C LEU A 400 -14.53 -6.28 7.51
N TYR A 401 -15.29 -5.30 8.00
CA TYR A 401 -15.96 -5.34 9.31
C TYR A 401 -17.01 -6.46 9.40
N ARG A 402 -17.82 -6.67 8.36
CA ARG A 402 -18.80 -7.77 8.28
C ARG A 402 -18.11 -9.13 8.22
N THR A 403 -16.95 -9.22 7.57
CA THR A 403 -16.17 -10.46 7.44
C THR A 403 -15.03 -10.60 8.46
N ARG A 404 -15.10 -9.86 9.59
CA ARG A 404 -14.02 -9.78 10.59
C ARG A 404 -13.68 -11.09 11.29
N ALA A 405 -14.60 -12.05 11.31
CA ALA A 405 -14.42 -13.31 12.01
C ALA A 405 -13.17 -14.06 11.51
N GLY A 406 -12.20 -14.28 12.39
CA GLY A 406 -10.93 -14.95 12.08
C GLY A 406 -9.91 -14.11 11.31
N ARG A 407 -10.12 -12.79 11.18
CA ARG A 407 -9.12 -11.86 10.63
C ARG A 407 -8.27 -11.26 11.76
N PRO A 408 -6.95 -11.10 11.57
CA PRO A 408 -6.12 -10.35 12.51
C PRO A 408 -6.49 -8.86 12.50
N MET A 409 -6.25 -8.19 13.62
CA MET A 409 -6.54 -6.76 13.78
C MET A 409 -5.66 -5.92 12.85
N CYS A 410 -4.45 -6.40 12.53
CA CYS A 410 -3.55 -5.76 11.57
C CYS A 410 -4.23 -5.42 10.24
N CYS A 411 -5.21 -6.20 9.77
CA CYS A 411 -5.93 -5.92 8.52
C CYS A 411 -6.66 -4.57 8.55
N PHE A 412 -7.31 -4.25 9.67
CA PHE A 412 -7.99 -2.97 9.86
C PHE A 412 -6.99 -1.83 10.05
N CYS A 413 -5.94 -2.07 10.85
CA CYS A 413 -4.89 -1.08 11.09
C CYS A 413 -4.16 -0.70 9.79
N ILE A 414 -3.92 -1.65 8.87
CA ILE A 414 -3.33 -1.37 7.56
C ILE A 414 -4.26 -0.50 6.71
N LEU A 415 -5.58 -0.76 6.67
CA LEU A 415 -6.49 0.12 5.95
C LEU A 415 -6.54 1.53 6.54
N ILE A 416 -6.47 1.66 7.87
CA ILE A 416 -6.39 2.97 8.53
C ILE A 416 -5.07 3.66 8.20
N PHE A 417 -3.96 2.93 8.21
CA PHE A 417 -2.64 3.44 7.80
C PHE A 417 -2.68 3.99 6.37
N TYR A 418 -3.29 3.27 5.43
CA TYR A 418 -3.49 3.73 4.06
C TYR A 418 -4.40 4.98 4.01
N THR A 419 -5.46 5.02 4.82
CA THR A 419 -6.35 6.19 4.90
C THR A 419 -5.63 7.44 5.42
N LEU A 420 -4.74 7.29 6.40
CA LEU A 420 -3.96 8.41 6.96
C LEU A 420 -2.90 8.93 5.99
N LEU A 421 -2.36 8.07 5.14
CA LEU A 421 -1.29 8.42 4.20
C LEU A 421 -1.80 8.91 2.85
N ALA A 422 -2.97 8.43 2.43
CA ALA A 422 -3.65 8.81 1.19
C ALA A 422 -3.68 10.32 0.88
N PRO A 423 -3.84 11.21 1.88
CA PRO A 423 -3.87 12.64 1.64
C PRO A 423 -2.52 13.26 1.25
N THR A 424 -1.41 12.59 1.57
CA THR A 424 -0.06 13.16 1.44
C THR A 424 0.80 12.44 0.41
N THR A 425 0.39 11.24 -0.02
CA THR A 425 1.20 10.36 -0.85
C THR A 425 0.39 9.81 -2.02
N PRO A 426 0.61 10.31 -3.26
CA PRO A 426 -0.15 9.89 -4.45
C PRO A 426 0.05 8.41 -4.79
N VAL A 427 1.20 7.86 -4.38
CA VAL A 427 1.61 6.44 -4.45
C VAL A 427 0.56 5.44 -3.95
N ILE A 428 -0.34 5.85 -3.05
CA ILE A 428 -1.38 4.95 -2.52
C ILE A 428 -2.44 4.61 -3.58
N TYR A 429 -2.72 5.55 -4.48
CA TYR A 429 -3.69 5.39 -5.57
C TYR A 429 -3.03 5.22 -6.93
N GLU A 430 -1.75 5.61 -7.04
CA GLU A 430 -0.99 5.60 -8.29
C GLU A 430 0.02 4.44 -8.40
N MET A 431 -0.03 3.47 -7.48
CA MET A 431 0.79 2.24 -7.58
C MET A 431 -0.04 0.95 -7.46
N HIS A 432 0.08 0.09 -8.46
CA HIS A 432 -0.58 -1.22 -8.57
C HIS A 432 -0.19 -2.20 -7.46
N VAL A 433 1.05 -2.13 -6.93
CA VAL A 433 1.46 -2.99 -5.80
C VAL A 433 0.76 -2.61 -4.50
N SER A 434 0.33 -1.34 -4.34
CA SER A 434 -0.53 -0.92 -3.23
C SER A 434 -1.85 -1.70 -3.22
N GLY A 435 -2.42 -1.98 -4.40
CA GLY A 435 -3.62 -2.80 -4.57
C GLY A 435 -3.44 -4.26 -4.13
N LEU A 436 -2.26 -4.85 -4.36
CA LEU A 436 -1.95 -6.21 -3.90
C LEU A 436 -1.87 -6.31 -2.37
N LEU A 437 -1.34 -5.29 -1.69
CA LEU A 437 -1.28 -5.27 -0.22
C LEU A 437 -2.70 -5.19 0.38
N ILE A 438 -3.61 -4.44 -0.25
CA ILE A 438 -5.03 -4.42 0.13
C ILE A 438 -5.68 -5.78 -0.11
N ALA A 439 -5.45 -6.42 -1.26
CA ALA A 439 -5.95 -7.76 -1.55
C ALA A 439 -5.40 -8.81 -0.55
N LEU A 440 -4.14 -8.67 -0.13
CA LEU A 440 -3.54 -9.52 0.91
C LEU A 440 -4.22 -9.33 2.26
N CYS A 441 -4.49 -8.09 2.70
CA CYS A 441 -5.31 -7.81 3.89
C CYS A 441 -6.69 -8.47 3.81
N VAL A 442 -7.29 -8.50 2.61
CA VAL A 442 -8.57 -9.16 2.36
C VAL A 442 -8.45 -10.70 2.44
N ALA A 443 -7.31 -11.30 2.11
CA ALA A 443 -7.07 -12.74 2.20
C ALA A 443 -6.58 -13.21 3.58
N LEU A 444 -5.97 -12.33 4.39
CA LEU A 444 -5.33 -12.68 5.67
C LEU A 444 -6.30 -13.28 6.69
N ARG A 445 -5.86 -14.36 7.36
CA ARG A 445 -6.59 -15.03 8.44
C ARG A 445 -5.64 -15.45 9.55
N SER A 446 -6.14 -15.33 10.78
CA SER A 446 -5.50 -15.93 11.95
C SER A 446 -6.09 -17.33 12.15
N PRO A 447 -5.28 -18.34 12.49
CA PRO A 447 -5.83 -19.64 12.87
C PRO A 447 -6.75 -19.45 14.08
N LYS A 448 -7.96 -20.01 14.01
CA LYS A 448 -8.86 -20.01 15.17
C LYS A 448 -8.13 -20.66 16.34
N PRO A 449 -8.13 -20.06 17.54
CA PRO A 449 -7.63 -20.77 18.71
C PRO A 449 -8.45 -22.07 18.82
N LYS A 450 -7.76 -23.22 18.87
CA LYS A 450 -8.40 -24.47 19.30
C LYS A 450 -8.92 -24.16 20.70
N LEU A 451 -10.25 -24.06 20.86
CA LEU A 451 -10.86 -24.01 22.19
C LEU A 451 -10.50 -25.34 22.86
N SER A 452 -9.52 -25.31 23.75
CA SER A 452 -9.23 -26.43 24.61
C SER A 452 -10.44 -26.63 25.52
N GLY A 453 -11.20 -27.72 25.29
CA GLY A 453 -12.10 -28.24 26.33
C GLY A 453 -13.59 -27.97 26.19
N VAL A 454 -14.15 -27.74 24.99
CA VAL A 454 -15.60 -28.00 24.81
C VAL A 454 -15.75 -29.43 24.30
N ARG A 455 -15.81 -30.39 25.23
CA ARG A 455 -16.46 -31.67 24.95
C ARG A 455 -17.92 -31.33 24.64
N HIS A 456 -18.36 -31.60 23.41
CA HIS A 456 -19.78 -31.71 23.14
C HIS A 456 -20.31 -32.85 24.03
N ALA A 457 -21.16 -32.49 24.99
CA ALA A 457 -22.08 -33.40 25.63
C ALA A 457 -23.39 -33.35 24.83
#